data_AF-A0A9N9DMH3-F1
#
_entry.id   AF-A0A9N9DMH3-F1
#
_cell.length_a   1.000
_cell.length_b   1.000
_cell.length_c   1.000
_cell.angle_alpha   90.00
_cell.angle_beta   90.00
_cell.angle_gamma   90.00
#
_symmetry.space_group_name_H-M   'P 1'
#
loop_
_entity.id
_entity.type
_entity.pdbx_description
1 polymer ?
#
loop_
_entity_poly.entity_id
_entity_poly.type
_entity_poly.pdbx_seq_one_letter_code
_entity_poly.pdbx_strand_id
1 'polypeptide(L)'
;MAIGSPNILYVTASLNQYVSNIDHEIWRKSGTNTNIAEAAHVMVNKEGKQLSLLAAILRGKRYDERCYKTIDIHDKTGVPRTHQDKSEVKRMQISIKRKESHTRKYKRQEDSASENEETILSMTDHGKMLELDIEERKMRLREREIKARTAEAEARLIEAKAEELELENQRKKYENEMDK
;
A
#
# COMPACT_ATOMS: atom_id res chain seq x y z
N MET A 1 -8.48 -38.76 10.33
CA MET A 1 -7.55 -38.38 9.25
C MET A 1 -8.35 -37.78 8.12
N ALA A 2 -8.27 -36.45 7.92
CA ALA A 2 -8.92 -35.82 6.79
C ALA A 2 -8.17 -36.21 5.52
N ILE A 3 -8.78 -37.05 4.69
CA ILE A 3 -8.28 -37.35 3.35
C ILE A 3 -8.45 -36.05 2.57
N GLY A 4 -7.37 -35.27 2.50
CA GLY A 4 -7.33 -34.03 1.74
C GLY A 4 -7.85 -34.29 0.33
N SER A 5 -8.81 -33.49 -0.10
CA SER A 5 -9.43 -33.64 -1.42
C SER A 5 -8.31 -33.75 -2.48
N PRO A 6 -8.22 -34.85 -3.26
CA PRO A 6 -7.12 -35.07 -4.20
C PRO A 6 -6.97 -33.91 -5.21
N ASN A 7 -8.06 -33.17 -5.45
CA ASN A 7 -8.08 -31.97 -6.27
C ASN A 7 -7.13 -30.86 -5.82
N ILE A 8 -6.86 -30.68 -4.53
CA ILE A 8 -6.00 -29.57 -4.04
C ILE A 8 -4.55 -29.81 -4.43
N LEU A 9 -4.08 -31.06 -4.32
CA LEU A 9 -2.69 -31.44 -4.61
C LEU A 9 -2.30 -31.21 -6.07
N TYR A 10 -3.20 -31.51 -7.01
CA TYR A 10 -2.94 -31.28 -8.45
C TYR A 10 -2.91 -29.80 -8.81
N VAL A 11 -3.72 -28.98 -8.14
CA VAL A 11 -3.77 -27.52 -8.31
C VAL A 11 -2.50 -26.87 -7.79
N THR A 12 -2.01 -27.30 -6.62
CA THR A 12 -0.73 -26.81 -6.11
C THR A 12 0.44 -27.26 -6.97
N ALA A 13 0.42 -28.48 -7.51
CA ALA A 13 1.48 -29.00 -8.37
C ALA A 13 1.54 -28.28 -9.73
N SER A 14 0.41 -27.86 -10.30
CA SER A 14 0.39 -27.11 -11.58
C SER A 14 1.01 -25.72 -11.50
N LEU A 15 1.01 -25.12 -10.32
CA LEU A 15 1.55 -23.77 -10.08
C LEU A 15 3.07 -23.76 -9.87
N ASN A 16 3.68 -24.93 -9.69
CA ASN A 16 5.12 -25.05 -9.46
C ASN A 16 5.77 -25.86 -10.58
N GLN A 17 6.67 -25.21 -11.32
CA GLN A 17 7.41 -25.81 -12.43
C GLN A 17 8.11 -27.14 -12.05
N TYR A 18 8.68 -27.23 -10.84
CA TYR A 18 9.47 -28.38 -10.41
C TYR A 18 8.62 -29.55 -9.89
N VAL A 19 7.35 -29.28 -9.56
CA VAL A 19 6.41 -30.27 -9.01
C VAL A 19 5.38 -30.69 -10.05
N SER A 20 5.22 -29.90 -11.11
CA SER A 20 4.33 -30.20 -12.23
C SER A 20 4.86 -31.35 -13.08
N ASN A 21 3.97 -32.20 -13.60
CA ASN A 21 4.31 -33.27 -14.55
C ASN A 21 4.46 -32.75 -16.01
N ILE A 22 4.61 -31.43 -16.15
CA ILE A 22 4.61 -30.70 -17.43
C ILE A 22 6.06 -30.41 -17.81
N ASP A 23 6.33 -30.38 -19.11
CA ASP A 23 7.67 -30.02 -19.60
C ASP A 23 8.05 -28.59 -19.17
N HIS A 24 9.28 -28.39 -18.72
CA HIS A 24 9.79 -27.10 -18.27
C HIS A 24 9.76 -26.05 -19.39
N GLU A 25 9.95 -26.48 -20.65
CA GLU A 25 9.88 -25.56 -21.79
C GLU A 25 8.44 -25.13 -22.10
N ILE A 26 7.49 -26.07 -22.00
CA ILE A 26 6.06 -25.82 -22.24
C ILE A 26 5.45 -25.01 -21.10
N TRP A 27 5.86 -25.31 -19.86
CA TRP A 27 5.43 -24.58 -18.66
C TRP A 27 5.86 -23.11 -18.74
N ARG A 28 7.11 -22.82 -19.13
CA ARG A 28 7.62 -21.44 -19.28
C ARG A 28 7.01 -20.66 -20.45
N LYS A 29 6.52 -21.36 -21.49
CA LYS A 29 5.80 -20.74 -22.61
C LYS A 29 4.36 -20.35 -22.25
N SER A 30 3.81 -20.91 -21.17
CA SER A 30 2.46 -20.59 -20.71
C SER A 30 2.48 -19.25 -19.97
N GLY A 31 1.62 -18.32 -20.36
CA GLY A 31 1.55 -16.99 -19.75
C GLY A 31 1.22 -17.07 -18.25
N THR A 32 1.75 -16.13 -17.47
CA THR A 32 1.53 -16.04 -16.01
C THR A 32 0.11 -15.60 -15.62
N ASN A 33 -0.75 -15.28 -16.59
CA ASN A 33 -2.03 -14.62 -16.35
C ASN A 33 -3.22 -15.31 -17.01
N THR A 34 -3.51 -16.58 -16.71
CA THR A 34 -4.82 -17.08 -17.12
C THR A 34 -5.28 -18.28 -16.29
N ASN A 35 -6.48 -18.17 -15.73
CA ASN A 35 -7.27 -19.31 -15.24
C ASN A 35 -7.28 -20.47 -16.26
N ILE A 36 -7.11 -20.17 -17.56
CA ILE A 36 -7.00 -21.14 -18.65
C ILE A 36 -5.67 -21.92 -18.60
N ALA A 37 -4.54 -21.24 -18.40
CA ALA A 37 -3.23 -21.87 -18.27
C ALA A 37 -3.16 -22.75 -17.02
N GLU A 38 -3.62 -22.24 -15.88
CA GLU A 38 -3.72 -23.02 -14.64
C GLU A 38 -4.66 -24.23 -14.82
N ALA A 39 -5.84 -24.05 -15.40
CA ALA A 39 -6.75 -25.15 -15.67
C ALA A 39 -6.13 -26.21 -16.59
N ALA A 40 -5.43 -25.80 -17.64
CA ALA A 40 -4.71 -26.71 -18.52
C ALA A 40 -3.62 -27.47 -17.78
N HIS A 41 -2.84 -26.79 -16.94
CA HIS A 41 -1.79 -27.43 -16.14
C HIS A 41 -2.37 -28.43 -15.12
N VAL A 42 -3.48 -28.08 -14.47
CA VAL A 42 -4.21 -28.98 -13.55
C VAL A 42 -4.68 -30.23 -14.27
N MET A 43 -5.22 -30.08 -15.49
CA MET A 43 -5.71 -31.20 -16.29
C MET A 43 -4.57 -32.13 -16.67
N VAL A 44 -3.44 -31.61 -17.14
CA VAL A 44 -2.27 -32.44 -17.48
C VAL A 44 -1.73 -33.18 -16.24
N ASN A 45 -1.71 -32.53 -15.08
CA ASN A 45 -1.26 -33.17 -13.83
C ASN A 45 -2.24 -34.22 -13.30
N LYS A 46 -3.55 -34.08 -13.56
CA LYS A 46 -4.58 -35.08 -13.23
C LYS A 46 -4.60 -36.25 -14.19
N GLU A 47 -4.39 -35.97 -15.48
CA GLU A 47 -4.59 -36.95 -16.54
C GLU A 47 -3.33 -37.76 -16.85
N GLY A 48 -2.15 -37.18 -16.58
CA GLY A 48 -0.84 -37.79 -16.80
C GLY A 48 -0.39 -37.68 -18.25
N LYS A 49 0.87 -37.28 -18.46
CA LYS A 49 1.51 -37.07 -19.78
C LYS A 49 1.74 -38.37 -20.58
N GLN A 50 1.43 -39.55 -20.02
CA GLN A 50 1.86 -40.85 -20.56
C GLN A 50 0.75 -41.92 -20.52
N LEU A 51 -0.43 -41.61 -21.07
CA LEU A 51 -1.39 -42.68 -21.38
C LEU A 51 -0.94 -43.40 -22.65
N SER A 52 -0.99 -44.73 -22.66
CA SER A 52 -0.89 -45.47 -23.93
C SER A 52 -2.00 -45.01 -24.87
N LEU A 53 -1.78 -45.06 -26.18
CA LEU A 53 -2.78 -44.65 -27.17
C LEU A 53 -4.14 -45.33 -26.91
N LEU A 54 -4.12 -46.62 -26.55
CA LEU A 54 -5.32 -47.37 -26.19
C LEU A 54 -6.02 -46.80 -24.95
N ALA A 55 -5.26 -46.47 -23.89
CA ALA A 55 -5.81 -45.88 -22.68
C ALA A 55 -6.39 -44.48 -22.95
N ALA A 56 -5.73 -43.68 -23.79
CA ALA A 56 -6.23 -42.37 -24.21
C ALA A 56 -7.57 -42.50 -24.97
N ILE A 57 -7.66 -43.40 -25.94
CA ILE A 57 -8.90 -43.67 -26.71
C ILE A 57 -10.03 -44.14 -25.79
N LEU A 58 -9.76 -45.11 -24.90
CA LEU A 58 -10.76 -45.62 -23.97
C LEU A 58 -11.26 -44.53 -23.01
N ARG A 59 -10.37 -43.64 -22.57
CA ARG A 59 -10.73 -42.53 -21.66
C ARG A 59 -11.52 -41.45 -22.39
N GLY A 60 -11.15 -41.12 -23.63
CA GLY A 60 -11.91 -40.24 -24.52
C GLY A 60 -13.32 -40.76 -24.74
N LYS A 61 -13.48 -42.05 -25.07
CA LYS A 61 -14.80 -42.70 -25.22
C LYS A 61 -15.67 -42.55 -23.97
N ARG A 62 -15.10 -42.77 -22.77
CA ARG A 62 -15.82 -42.58 -21.49
C ARG A 62 -16.18 -41.12 -21.22
N TYR A 63 -15.39 -40.17 -21.69
CA TYR A 63 -15.68 -38.75 -21.59
C TYR A 63 -16.85 -38.39 -22.52
N ASP A 64 -16.78 -38.80 -23.78
CA ASP A 64 -17.81 -38.55 -24.79
C ASP A 64 -19.15 -39.14 -24.36
N GLU A 65 -19.18 -40.41 -23.90
CA GLU A 65 -20.39 -41.04 -23.36
C GLU A 65 -21.03 -40.23 -22.23
N ARG A 66 -20.22 -39.62 -21.36
CA ARG A 66 -20.70 -38.80 -20.25
C ARG A 66 -21.25 -37.47 -20.73
N CYS A 67 -20.61 -36.86 -21.73
CA CYS A 67 -21.08 -35.65 -22.39
C CYS A 67 -22.43 -35.88 -23.08
N TYR A 68 -22.56 -36.93 -23.89
CA TYR A 68 -23.81 -37.27 -24.57
C TYR A 68 -24.94 -37.56 -23.59
N LYS A 69 -24.69 -38.34 -22.52
CA LYS A 69 -25.69 -38.56 -21.46
C LYS A 69 -26.13 -37.25 -20.79
N THR A 70 -25.19 -36.34 -20.58
CA THR A 70 -25.49 -35.04 -19.98
C THR A 70 -26.38 -34.19 -20.88
N ILE A 71 -26.11 -34.18 -22.18
CA ILE A 71 -26.89 -33.47 -23.19
C ILE A 71 -28.29 -34.09 -23.27
N ASP A 72 -28.39 -35.42 -23.42
CA ASP A 72 -29.67 -36.14 -23.51
C ASP A 72 -30.57 -35.91 -22.28
N ILE A 73 -30.01 -35.94 -21.07
CA ILE A 73 -30.76 -35.62 -19.85
C ILE A 73 -31.24 -34.17 -19.86
N HIS A 74 -30.39 -33.23 -20.30
CA HIS A 74 -30.76 -31.82 -20.38
C HIS A 74 -31.88 -31.59 -21.40
N ASP A 75 -31.81 -32.22 -22.56
CA ASP A 75 -32.83 -32.10 -23.61
C ASP A 75 -34.17 -32.68 -23.15
N LYS A 76 -34.15 -33.80 -22.40
CA LYS A 76 -35.36 -34.44 -21.85
C LYS A 76 -36.00 -33.69 -20.69
N THR A 77 -35.20 -33.13 -19.79
CA THR A 77 -35.68 -32.58 -18.51
C THR A 77 -35.63 -31.05 -18.44
N GLY A 78 -34.90 -30.40 -19.34
CA GLY A 78 -34.56 -28.98 -19.26
C GLY A 78 -33.58 -28.63 -18.13
N VAL A 79 -33.18 -29.60 -17.29
CA VAL A 79 -32.37 -29.33 -16.08
C VAL A 79 -30.87 -29.46 -16.38
N PRO A 80 -30.06 -28.42 -16.11
CA PRO A 80 -28.61 -28.50 -16.29
C PRO A 80 -27.94 -29.42 -15.27
N ARG A 81 -27.02 -30.29 -15.72
CA ARG A 81 -26.26 -31.23 -14.85
C ARG A 81 -25.52 -30.57 -13.68
N THR A 82 -25.05 -29.33 -13.85
CA THR A 82 -24.32 -28.63 -12.78
C THR A 82 -25.23 -28.08 -11.69
N HIS A 83 -26.55 -28.30 -11.76
CA HIS A 83 -27.59 -27.70 -10.90
C HIS A 83 -27.50 -26.16 -10.82
N GLN A 84 -26.75 -25.56 -11.73
CA GLN A 84 -26.60 -24.12 -11.86
C GLN A 84 -27.59 -23.65 -12.90
N ASP A 85 -28.34 -22.61 -12.52
CA ASP A 85 -29.18 -21.89 -13.45
C ASP A 85 -28.31 -21.22 -14.52
N LYS A 86 -28.42 -21.72 -15.75
CA LYS A 86 -27.73 -21.21 -16.94
C LYS A 86 -28.68 -20.46 -17.86
N SER A 87 -29.90 -20.13 -17.41
CA SER A 87 -30.86 -19.33 -18.17
C SER A 87 -30.27 -17.99 -18.60
N GLU A 88 -30.81 -17.42 -19.68
CA GLU A 88 -30.38 -16.11 -20.17
C GLU A 88 -30.53 -15.02 -19.11
N VAL A 89 -31.61 -15.08 -18.34
CA VAL A 89 -31.87 -14.17 -17.22
C VAL A 89 -30.75 -14.26 -16.19
N LYS A 90 -30.34 -15.47 -15.79
CA LYS A 90 -29.24 -15.64 -14.83
C LYS A 90 -27.91 -15.18 -15.39
N ARG A 91 -27.63 -15.45 -16.67
CA ARG A 91 -26.42 -14.97 -17.36
C ARG A 91 -26.37 -13.44 -17.37
N MET A 92 -27.48 -12.78 -17.68
CA MET A 92 -27.60 -11.33 -17.67
C MET A 92 -27.42 -10.74 -16.26
N GLN A 93 -28.04 -11.33 -15.24
CA GLN A 93 -27.83 -10.92 -13.83
C GLN A 93 -26.34 -11.01 -13.42
N ILE A 94 -25.65 -12.10 -13.77
CA ILE A 94 -24.23 -12.26 -13.46
C ILE A 94 -23.39 -11.20 -14.20
N SER A 95 -23.73 -10.92 -15.47
CA SER A 95 -23.05 -9.88 -16.26
C SER A 95 -23.21 -8.50 -15.64
N ILE A 96 -24.44 -8.12 -15.27
CA ILE A 96 -24.75 -6.86 -14.59
C ILE A 96 -23.96 -6.76 -13.28
N LYS A 97 -24.01 -7.80 -12.43
CA LYS A 97 -23.27 -7.85 -11.16
C LYS A 97 -21.75 -7.70 -11.33
N ARG A 98 -21.18 -8.31 -12.38
CA ARG A 98 -19.75 -8.13 -12.72
C ARG A 98 -19.45 -6.70 -13.13
N LYS A 99 -20.30 -6.09 -13.97
CA LYS A 99 -20.16 -4.69 -14.40
C LYS A 99 -20.25 -3.73 -13.21
N GLU A 100 -21.22 -3.91 -12.33
CA GLU A 100 -21.35 -3.13 -11.09
C GLU A 100 -20.11 -3.26 -10.19
N SER A 101 -19.58 -4.48 -10.03
CA SER A 101 -18.38 -4.72 -9.24
C SER A 101 -17.15 -4.03 -9.83
N HIS A 102 -17.05 -3.98 -11.16
CA HIS A 102 -16.01 -3.24 -11.86
C HIS A 102 -16.17 -1.74 -11.58
N THR A 103 -17.34 -1.15 -11.83
CA THR A 103 -17.58 0.29 -11.57
C THR A 103 -17.30 0.68 -10.12
N ARG A 104 -17.67 -0.15 -9.14
CA ARG A 104 -17.36 0.10 -7.72
C ARG A 104 -15.85 0.13 -7.43
N LYS A 105 -15.05 -0.70 -8.10
CA LYS A 105 -13.58 -0.70 -7.94
C LYS A 105 -12.95 0.59 -8.47
N TYR A 106 -13.43 1.09 -9.61
CA TYR A 106 -12.92 2.34 -10.18
C TYR A 106 -13.28 3.55 -9.32
N LYS A 107 -14.53 3.63 -8.84
CA LYS A 107 -14.92 4.69 -7.89
C LYS A 107 -14.09 4.67 -6.61
N ARG A 108 -13.87 3.49 -6.04
CA ARG A 108 -13.04 3.33 -4.84
C ARG A 108 -11.57 3.74 -5.06
N GLN A 109 -11.05 3.57 -6.28
CA GLN A 109 -9.71 4.04 -6.64
C GLN A 109 -9.66 5.57 -6.78
N GLU A 110 -10.66 6.19 -7.40
CA GLU A 110 -10.78 7.65 -7.48
C GLU A 110 -10.90 8.29 -6.10
N ASP A 111 -11.77 7.75 -5.23
CA ASP A 111 -11.94 8.25 -3.85
C ASP A 111 -10.61 8.17 -3.08
N SER A 112 -9.90 7.04 -3.15
CA SER A 112 -8.60 6.88 -2.48
C SER A 112 -7.48 7.75 -3.04
N ALA A 113 -7.56 8.17 -4.30
CA ALA A 113 -6.61 9.11 -4.89
C ALA A 113 -6.87 10.53 -4.37
N SER A 114 -8.14 10.94 -4.29
CA SER A 114 -8.52 12.24 -3.76
C SER A 114 -8.18 12.42 -2.26
N GLU A 115 -8.41 11.39 -1.44
CA GLU A 115 -8.06 11.41 -0.01
C GLU A 115 -6.54 11.57 0.22
N ASN A 116 -5.71 10.96 -0.64
CA ASN A 116 -4.26 11.10 -0.57
C ASN A 116 -3.79 12.51 -0.95
N GLU A 117 -4.41 13.13 -1.96
CA GLU A 117 -4.10 14.52 -2.35
C GLU A 117 -4.44 15.51 -1.24
N GLU A 118 -5.61 15.40 -0.61
CA GLU A 118 -6.00 16.23 0.53
C GLU A 118 -5.06 16.06 1.73
N THR A 119 -4.66 14.82 2.01
CA THR A 119 -3.73 14.51 3.11
C THR A 119 -2.36 15.17 2.88
N ILE A 120 -1.81 15.07 1.67
CA ILE A 120 -0.52 15.68 1.31
C ILE A 120 -0.59 17.22 1.40
N LEU A 121 -1.70 17.82 0.96
CA LEU A 121 -1.90 19.27 1.07
C LEU A 121 -1.87 19.72 2.54
N SER A 122 -2.60 19.02 3.41
CA SER A 122 -2.66 19.34 4.84
C SER A 122 -1.30 19.23 5.54
N MET A 123 -0.49 18.21 5.21
CA MET A 123 0.85 18.03 5.74
C MET A 123 1.79 19.14 5.27
N THR A 124 1.63 19.58 4.01
CA THR A 124 2.42 20.67 3.42
C THR A 124 2.11 22.00 4.10
N ASP A 125 0.83 22.29 4.36
CA ASP A 125 0.43 23.54 5.02
C ASP A 125 0.85 23.58 6.50
N HIS A 126 0.78 22.44 7.21
CA HIS A 126 1.29 22.34 8.57
C HIS A 126 2.82 22.56 8.64
N GLY A 127 3.57 22.01 7.68
CA GLY A 127 5.01 22.20 7.57
C GLY A 127 5.40 23.67 7.39
N LYS A 128 4.71 24.40 6.50
CA LYS A 128 4.94 25.84 6.28
C LYS A 128 4.65 26.66 7.54
N MET A 129 3.58 26.31 8.27
CA MET A 129 3.23 27.01 9.52
C MET A 129 4.30 26.80 10.60
N LEU A 130 4.81 25.58 10.77
CA LEU A 130 5.90 25.30 11.70
C LEU A 130 7.18 26.06 11.36
N GLU A 131 7.50 26.19 10.07
CA GLU A 131 8.69 26.92 9.63
C GLU A 131 8.61 28.42 9.95
N LEU A 132 7.43 29.03 9.78
CA LEU A 132 7.17 30.41 10.16
C LEU A 132 7.29 30.62 11.69
N ASP A 133 6.71 29.73 12.50
CA ASP A 133 6.79 29.80 13.97
C ASP A 133 8.25 29.70 14.46
N ILE A 134 9.04 28.83 13.85
CA ILE A 134 10.47 28.66 14.18
C ILE A 134 11.24 29.95 13.87
N GLU A 135 11.01 30.56 12.72
CA GLU A 135 11.73 31.77 12.33
C GLU A 135 11.35 32.98 13.19
N GLU A 136 10.07 33.10 13.55
CA GLU A 136 9.61 34.13 14.48
C GLU A 136 10.26 33.97 15.87
N ARG A 137 10.41 32.73 16.35
CA ARG A 137 11.07 32.45 17.64
C ARG A 137 12.56 32.78 17.61
N LYS A 138 13.25 32.50 16.49
CA LYS A 138 14.65 32.90 16.30
C LYS A 138 14.81 34.42 16.31
N MET A 139 13.91 35.15 15.65
CA MET A 139 13.92 36.61 15.65
C MET A 139 13.76 37.18 17.07
N ARG A 140 12.81 36.66 17.85
CA ARG A 140 12.62 37.07 19.26
C ARG A 140 13.85 36.81 20.14
N LEU A 141 14.57 35.71 19.91
CA LEU A 141 15.82 35.43 20.63
C LEU A 141 16.93 36.41 20.25
N ARG A 142 17.10 36.71 18.97
CA ARG A 142 18.05 37.72 18.48
C ARG A 142 17.77 39.10 19.10
N GLU A 143 16.52 39.53 19.14
CA GLU A 143 16.12 40.80 19.76
C GLU A 143 16.45 40.85 21.26
N ARG A 144 16.23 39.75 22.00
CA ARG A 144 16.56 39.67 23.42
C ARG A 144 18.06 39.73 23.67
N GLU A 145 18.86 39.08 22.83
CA GLU A 145 20.32 39.10 22.94
C GLU A 145 20.86 40.52 22.73
N ILE A 146 20.35 41.24 21.72
CA ILE A 146 20.72 42.64 21.48
C ILE A 146 20.36 43.50 22.69
N LYS A 147 19.14 43.37 23.23
CA LYS A 147 18.70 44.12 24.42
C LYS A 147 19.55 43.83 25.65
N ALA A 148 19.97 42.58 25.85
CA ALA A 148 20.85 42.22 26.95
C ALA A 148 22.22 42.89 26.80
N ARG A 149 22.81 42.87 25.60
CA ARG A 149 24.09 43.53 25.32
C ARG A 149 24.04 45.05 25.50
N THR A 150 22.95 45.70 25.08
CA THR A 150 22.81 47.15 25.27
C THR A 150 22.66 47.52 26.74
N ALA A 151 21.86 46.76 27.50
CA ALA A 151 21.70 46.98 28.94
C ALA A 151 23.02 46.75 29.72
N GLU A 152 23.81 45.74 29.34
CA GLU A 152 25.13 45.50 29.93
C GLU A 152 26.11 46.65 29.64
N ALA A 153 26.12 47.16 28.41
CA ALA A 153 26.96 48.30 28.04
C ALA A 153 26.56 49.59 28.78
N GLU A 154 25.26 49.83 28.94
CA GLU A 154 24.73 50.94 29.74
C GLU A 154 25.11 50.83 31.22
N ALA A 155 25.02 49.63 31.81
CA ALA A 155 25.42 49.39 33.20
C ALA A 155 26.90 49.70 33.43
N ARG A 156 27.79 49.27 32.51
CA ARG A 156 29.23 49.58 32.59
C ARG A 156 29.52 51.08 32.51
N LEU A 157 28.77 51.82 31.69
CA LEU A 157 28.91 53.28 31.60
C LEU A 157 28.46 53.97 32.90
N ILE A 158 27.43 53.46 33.57
CA ILE A 158 26.96 54.00 34.85
C ILE A 158 27.98 53.72 35.95
N GLU A 159 28.55 52.52 36.00
CA GLU A 159 29.56 52.12 36.98
C GLU A 159 30.83 52.97 36.86
N ALA A 160 31.37 53.13 35.65
CA ALA A 160 32.55 53.98 35.41
C ALA A 160 32.32 55.44 35.82
N LYS A 161 31.12 55.98 35.58
CA LYS A 161 30.76 57.34 36.03
C LYS A 161 30.66 57.44 37.54
N ALA A 162 30.19 56.40 38.22
CA ALA A 162 30.10 56.38 39.68
C ALA A 162 31.50 56.34 40.32
N GLU A 163 32.42 55.55 39.77
CA GLU A 163 33.81 55.49 40.22
C GLU A 163 34.53 56.83 40.05
N GLU A 164 34.33 57.52 38.92
CA GLU A 164 34.92 58.85 38.68
C GLU A 164 34.46 59.88 39.72
N LEU A 165 33.17 59.87 40.04
CA LEU A 165 32.56 60.76 41.03
C LEU A 165 33.05 60.44 42.46
N GLU A 166 33.27 59.17 42.78
CA GLU A 166 33.83 58.76 44.07
C GLU A 166 35.29 59.22 44.25
N LEU A 167 36.12 59.08 43.21
CA LEU A 167 37.48 59.60 43.21
C LEU A 167 37.53 61.13 43.33
N GLU A 168 36.61 61.85 42.67
CA GLU A 168 36.48 63.30 42.79
C GLU A 168 36.07 63.73 44.20
N ASN A 169 35.12 63.02 44.82
CA ASN A 169 34.71 63.28 46.20
C ASN A 169 35.84 63.00 47.19
N GLN A 170 36.62 61.93 46.98
CA GLN A 170 37.81 61.65 47.79
C GLN A 170 38.84 62.78 47.65
N ARG A 171 39.13 63.25 46.42
CA ARG A 171 40.02 64.40 46.19
C ARG A 171 39.57 65.66 46.93
N LYS A 172 38.30 66.04 46.83
CA LYS A 172 37.73 67.20 47.55
C LYS A 172 37.82 67.06 49.07
N LYS A 173 37.71 65.83 49.59
CA LYS A 173 37.86 65.57 51.03
C LYS A 173 39.31 65.78 51.48
N TYR A 174 40.28 65.29 50.71
CA TYR A 174 41.70 65.54 51.00
C TYR A 174 42.08 67.03 50.89
N GLU A 175 41.52 67.77 49.93
CA GLU A 175 41.72 69.22 49.81
C GLU A 175 41.14 69.98 51.02
N ASN A 176 39.92 69.64 51.46
CA ASN A 176 39.30 70.24 52.65
C ASN A 176 40.00 69.89 53.98
N GLU A 177 40.73 68.77 54.06
CA GLU A 177 41.51 68.38 55.23
C GLU A 177 42.88 69.08 55.29
N MET A 178 43.40 69.58 54.17
CA MET A 178 44.67 70.33 54.08
C MET A 178 44.53 71.83 54.37
N ASP A 179 43.31 72.38 54.28
CA ASP A 179 42.99 73.79 54.56
C ASP A 179 42.59 74.06 56.04
N LYS A 180 42.81 73.10 56.94
CA LYS A 180 42.55 73.18 58.39
C LYS A 180 43.83 73.18 59.21
#